data_AF-A0A3D2J4G0-F1
#
_entry.id   AF-A0A3D2J4G0-F1
#
_cell.length_a   1.000
_cell.length_b   1.000
_cell.length_c   1.000
_cell.angle_alpha   90.00
_cell.angle_beta   90.00
_cell.angle_gamma   90.00
#
_symmetry.space_group_name_H-M   'P 1'
#
loop_
_entity.id
_entity.type
_entity.pdbx_description
1 polymer ?
#
loop_
_entity_poly.entity_id
_entity_poly.type
_entity_poly.pdbx_seq_one_letter_code
_entity_poly.pdbx_strand_id
1 'polypeptide(L)' 'MSTETTGRQEQLLAMLERLVEFPESALDTTLLQVVQQCTEVLAADKMDIFFLDSSNETLVAHCVSDTAMGKRQQG' A
#
# COMPACT_ATOMS: atom_id res chain seq x y z
N MET A 1 -11.52 8.39 -27.24
CA MET A 1 -10.93 7.83 -26.01
C MET A 1 -9.44 7.97 -26.13
N SER A 2 -8.83 8.81 -25.30
CA SER A 2 -7.40 9.13 -25.39
C SER A 2 -6.59 7.93 -24.90
N THR A 3 -5.56 7.54 -25.65
CA THR A 3 -4.64 6.43 -25.35
C THR A 3 -4.05 6.49 -23.93
N GLU A 4 -3.97 7.68 -23.35
CA GLU A 4 -3.54 7.97 -21.98
C GLU A 4 -4.46 7.37 -20.90
N THR A 5 -5.78 7.37 -21.12
CA THR A 5 -6.75 6.75 -20.19
C THR A 5 -6.67 5.23 -20.19
N THR A 6 -6.35 4.63 -21.33
CA THR A 6 -6.21 3.17 -21.48
C THR A 6 -4.96 2.67 -20.74
N GLY A 7 -3.81 3.34 -20.91
CA GLY A 7 -2.57 2.94 -20.23
C GLY A 7 -2.66 3.02 -18.70
N ARG A 8 -3.36 4.02 -18.16
CA ARG A 8 -3.58 4.13 -16.71
C ARG A 8 -4.51 3.02 -16.17
N GLN A 9 -5.54 2.67 -16.93
CA GLN A 9 -6.45 1.57 -16.53
C GLN A 9 -5.74 0.21 -16.54
N GLU A 10 -4.87 -0.04 -17.51
CA GLU A 10 -4.06 -1.26 -17.57
C GLU A 10 -3.08 -1.35 -16.38
N GLN A 11 -2.44 -0.24 -16.01
CA GLN A 11 -1.58 -0.18 -14.82
C GLN A 11 -2.33 -0.46 -13.52
N LEU A 12 -3.55 0.10 -13.37
CA LEU A 12 -4.42 -0.14 -12.24
C LEU A 12 -4.85 -1.61 -12.15
N LEU A 13 -5.24 -2.21 -13.30
CA LEU A 13 -5.65 -3.61 -13.36
C LEU A 13 -4.51 -4.56 -13.01
N ALA A 14 -3.32 -4.35 -13.57
CA ALA A 14 -2.14 -5.16 -13.26
C ALA A 14 -1.72 -5.04 -11.79
N MET A 15 -1.94 -3.89 -11.15
CA MET A 15 -1.74 -3.73 -9.71
C MET A 15 -2.77 -4.54 -8.92
N LEU A 16 -4.06 -4.46 -9.26
CA LEU A 16 -5.11 -5.23 -8.60
C LEU A 16 -4.86 -6.74 -8.71
N GLU A 17 -4.41 -7.22 -9.87
CA GLU A 17 -4.04 -8.63 -10.06
C GLU A 17 -2.89 -9.04 -9.12
N ARG A 18 -1.82 -8.24 -9.03
CA ARG A 18 -0.72 -8.47 -8.07
C ARG A 18 -1.19 -8.43 -6.61
N LEU A 19 -2.17 -7.59 -6.29
CA LEU A 19 -2.76 -7.51 -4.94
C LEU A 19 -3.61 -8.74 -4.59
N VAL A 20 -4.12 -9.47 -5.58
CA VAL A 20 -4.96 -10.66 -5.36
C VAL A 20 -4.12 -11.92 -5.24
N GLU A 21 -2.96 -11.97 -5.90
CA GLU A 21 -2.05 -13.13 -5.91
C GLU A 21 -1.23 -13.31 -4.63
N PHE A 22 -1.46 -12.53 -3.55
CA PHE A 22 -0.59 -12.57 -2.39
C PHE A 22 -0.49 -13.99 -1.79
N PRO A 23 0.73 -14.54 -1.68
CA PRO A 23 0.93 -15.86 -1.08
C PRO A 23 0.65 -15.81 0.43
N GLU A 24 0.41 -16.97 1.04
CA GLU A 24 0.31 -17.17 2.50
C GLU A 24 1.64 -16.87 3.25
N SER A 25 2.48 -15.95 2.75
CA SER A 25 3.67 -15.48 3.45
C SER A 25 3.31 -14.55 4.60
N ALA A 26 4.26 -14.39 5.53
CA ALA A 26 4.19 -13.54 6.71
C ALA A 26 3.44 -12.23 6.44
N LEU A 27 2.36 -12.02 7.21
CA LEU A 27 1.41 -10.91 7.10
C LEU A 27 2.08 -9.55 6.87
N ASP A 28 3.11 -9.24 7.65
CA ASP A 28 3.82 -7.96 7.60
C ASP A 28 4.45 -7.68 6.23
N THR A 29 5.06 -8.70 5.60
CA THR A 29 5.67 -8.58 4.27
C THR A 29 4.61 -8.30 3.21
N THR A 30 3.48 -9.02 3.28
CA THR A 30 2.35 -8.83 2.38
C THR A 30 1.77 -7.43 2.50
N LEU A 31 1.55 -6.95 3.73
CA LEU A 31 1.02 -5.61 3.98
C LEU A 31 1.98 -4.53 3.49
N LEU A 32 3.29 -4.66 3.71
CA LEU A 32 4.27 -3.71 3.20
C LEU A 32 4.21 -3.59 1.67
N GLN A 33 4.08 -4.73 0.97
CA GLN A 33 3.94 -4.75 -0.49
C GLN A 33 2.64 -4.09 -0.96
N VAL A 34 1.52 -4.35 -0.29
CA VAL A 34 0.23 -3.67 -0.55
C VAL A 34 0.39 -2.16 -0.44
N VAL A 35 0.94 -1.68 0.68
CA VAL A 35 1.11 -0.24 0.93
C VAL A 35 1.98 0.39 -0.14
N GLN A 36 3.09 -0.24 -0.51
CA GLN A 36 4.00 0.27 -1.53
C GLN A 36 3.29 0.40 -2.89
N GLN A 37 2.61 -0.66 -3.34
CA GLN A 37 1.90 -0.66 -4.62
C GLN A 37 0.79 0.39 -4.67
N CYS A 38 -0.02 0.49 -3.61
CA CYS A 38 -1.09 1.50 -3.52
C CYS A 38 -0.52 2.92 -3.49
N THR A 39 0.60 3.14 -2.80
CA THR A 39 1.26 4.46 -2.72
C THR A 39 1.71 4.91 -4.11
N GLU A 40 2.37 4.03 -4.87
CA GLU A 40 2.86 4.31 -6.22
C GLU A 40 1.71 4.63 -7.19
N VAL A 41 0.66 3.79 -7.19
CA VAL A 41 -0.46 3.92 -8.12
C VAL A 41 -1.32 5.14 -7.85
N LEU A 42 -1.51 5.49 -6.57
CA LEU A 42 -2.26 6.68 -6.19
C LEU A 42 -1.42 7.96 -6.26
N ALA A 43 -0.12 7.84 -6.58
CA ALA A 43 0.85 8.94 -6.49
C ALA A 43 0.78 9.66 -5.13
N ALA A 44 0.59 8.89 -4.06
CA ALA A 44 0.50 9.41 -2.71
C ALA A 44 1.91 9.63 -2.13
N ASP A 45 2.09 10.69 -1.34
CA ASP A 45 3.37 10.93 -0.64
C ASP A 45 3.67 9.85 0.40
N LYS A 46 2.61 9.22 0.94
CA LYS A 46 2.66 8.15 1.94
C LYS A 46 1.31 7.44 2.03
N MET A 47 1.36 6.14 2.32
CA MET A 47 0.23 5.39 2.85
C MET A 47 0.65 4.64 4.13
N ASP A 48 -0.26 4.59 5.10
CA ASP A 48 -0.10 3.91 6.38
C ASP A 48 -1.17 2.84 6.55
N ILE A 49 -0.81 1.72 7.17
CA ILE A 49 -1.78 0.72 7.66
C ILE A 49 -1.88 0.84 9.17
N PHE A 50 -3.12 0.91 9.64
CA PHE A 50 -3.45 0.84 11.06
C PHE A 50 -4.27 -0.41 11.33
N PHE A 51 -3.91 -1.13 12.37
CA PHE A 51 -4.75 -2.18 12.94
C PHE A 51 -5.47 -1.70 14.17
N LEU A 52 -6.73 -2.10 14.31
CA LEU A 52 -7.46 -1.89 15.54
C LEU A 52 -6.97 -2.89 16.59
N ASP A 53 -6.34 -2.38 17.64
CA ASP A 53 -6.16 -3.11 18.88
C ASP A 53 -7.46 -3.03 19.67
N SER A 54 -8.24 -4.11 19.64
CA SER A 54 -9.53 -4.20 20.33
C SER A 54 -9.40 -4.23 21.85
N SER A 55 -8.21 -4.52 22.39
CA SER A 55 -8.01 -4.53 23.85
C SER A 55 -7.99 -3.13 24.45
N ASN A 56 -7.56 -2.15 23.66
CA ASN A 56 -7.41 -0.75 24.07
C ASN A 56 -8.28 0.21 23.24
N GLU A 57 -9.06 -0.30 22.29
CA GLU A 57 -9.86 0.48 21.33
C GLU A 57 -9.03 1.52 20.55
N THR A 58 -7.77 1.18 20.26
CA THR A 58 -6.80 2.09 19.63
C THR A 58 -6.35 1.60 18.26
N LEU A 59 -6.12 2.54 17.34
CA LEU A 59 -5.47 2.27 16.07
C LEU A 59 -3.94 2.26 16.23
N VAL A 60 -3.32 1.13 15.93
CA VAL A 60 -1.87 0.91 15.99
C VAL A 60 -1.30 0.93 14.59
N ALA A 61 -0.35 1.83 14.33
CA ALA A 61 0.37 1.88 13.06
C ALA A 61 1.21 0.62 12.89
N HIS A 62 1.07 -0.06 11.75
CA HIS A 62 1.66 -1.37 11.52
C HIS A 62 2.65 -1.41 10.35
N CYS A 63 2.45 -0.60 9.32
CA CYS A 63 3.39 -0.48 8.20
C CYS A 63 3.54 0.98 7.78
N VAL A 64 4.78 1.35 7.46
CA VAL A 64 5.16 2.64 6.87
C VAL A 64 5.72 2.36 5.49
N SER A 65 5.12 2.97 4.45
CA SER A 65 5.63 2.86 3.07
C SER A 65 7.06 3.39 2.96
N ASP A 66 7.84 2.82 2.03
CA ASP A 66 9.21 3.26 1.75
C ASP A 66 9.22 4.53 0.87
N THR A 67 8.67 5.62 1.41
CA THR A 67 8.70 6.94 0.76
C THR A 67 9.64 7.91 1.46
N ALA A 68 9.99 9.02 0.79
CA ALA A 68 10.75 10.10 1.41
C ALA A 68 10.05 10.64 2.67
N MET A 69 8.71 10.65 2.69
CA MET A 69 7.92 11.02 3.86
C MET A 69 7.95 9.93 4.94
N GLY A 70 7.80 8.66 4.56
CA GLY A 70 7.92 7.52 5.49
C GLY A 70 9.25 7.48 6.22
N LYS A 71 10.37 7.70 5.52
CA LYS A 71 11.72 7.77 6.09
C LYS A 71 11.87 8.88 7.13
N ARG A 72 11.30 10.06 6.88
CA ARG A 72 11.38 11.20 7.81
C ARG A 72 10.66 10.94 9.13
N GLN A 73 9.66 10.06 9.15
CA GLN A 73 8.92 9.74 10.37
C GLN A 73 9.55 8.64 11.21
N GLN A 74 10.47 7.85 10.64
CA GLN A 74 11.14 6.76 11.35
C GLN A 74 12.35 7.21 12.19
N GLY A 75 12.86 8.42 11.97
CA GLY A 75 13.94 9.01 12.78
C GLY A 75 15.34 8.57 12.35
#